data_AF-A0A356IKW6-F1
#
_entry.id   AF-A0A356IKW6-F1
#
_cell.length_a   1.000
_cell.length_b   1.000
_cell.length_c   1.000
_cell.angle_alpha   90.00
_cell.angle_beta   90.00
_cell.angle_gamma   90.00
#
_symmetry.space_group_name_H-M   'P 1'
#
loop_
_entity.id
_entity.type
_entity.pdbx_description
1 polymer ?
#
loop_
_entity_poly.entity_id
_entity_poly.type
_entity_poly.pdbx_seq_one_letter_code
_entity_poly.pdbx_strand_id
1 'polypeptide(L)'
;MAGVTDQPFRLLCRRLGAGLVVAEMLTSDTRLWNSRKSQLRLIHADEPEPRSVQIAGTEPDQMAQAAQLCVERGAQIVDINMGCPA
;
A
#
# COMPACT_ATOMS: atom_id res chain seq x y z
N MET A 1 -4.13 -7.14 -3.34
CA MET A 1 -5.48 -7.39 -3.86
C MET A 1 -6.47 -6.51 -3.11
N ALA A 2 -7.07 -5.52 -3.78
CA ALA A 2 -8.01 -4.61 -3.13
C ALA A 2 -9.20 -5.37 -2.52
N GLY A 3 -9.53 -5.09 -1.26
CA GLY A 3 -10.59 -5.73 -0.48
C GLY A 3 -10.24 -7.11 0.09
N VAL A 4 -9.03 -7.62 -0.12
CA VAL A 4 -8.61 -8.96 0.35
C VAL A 4 -7.32 -8.90 1.16
N THR A 5 -6.28 -8.23 0.66
CA THR A 5 -4.99 -8.15 1.35
C THR A 5 -4.97 -7.01 2.36
N ASP A 6 -5.95 -6.97 3.27
CA ASP A 6 -5.97 -6.05 4.41
C ASP A 6 -4.91 -6.43 5.46
N GLN A 7 -4.74 -5.59 6.49
CA GLN A 7 -3.71 -5.82 7.50
C GLN A 7 -3.88 -7.19 8.21
N PRO A 8 -5.06 -7.59 8.73
CA PRO A 8 -5.24 -8.91 9.34
C PRO A 8 -4.84 -10.07 8.42
N PHE A 9 -5.24 -10.05 7.15
CA PHE A 9 -4.88 -11.11 6.21
C PHE A 9 -3.37 -11.16 5.96
N ARG A 10 -2.73 -10.00 5.78
CA ARG A 10 -1.26 -9.91 5.61
C ARG A 10 -0.51 -10.47 6.83
N LEU A 11 -0.96 -10.15 8.04
CA LEU A 11 -0.37 -10.66 9.29
C LEU A 11 -0.52 -12.18 9.39
N LEU A 12 -1.68 -12.74 9.01
CA LEU A 12 -1.88 -14.19 8.95
C LEU A 12 -0.93 -14.84 7.94
N CYS A 13 -0.84 -14.32 6.71
CA CYS A 13 0.07 -14.84 5.71
C CYS A 13 1.53 -14.85 6.19
N ARG A 14 1.98 -13.78 6.87
CA ARG A 14 3.33 -13.75 7.46
C ARG A 14 3.52 -14.82 8.54
N ARG A 15 2.55 -15.01 9.44
CA ARG A 15 2.59 -16.07 10.45
C ARG A 15 2.68 -17.46 9.84
N LEU A 16 2.13 -17.64 8.63
CA LEU A 16 2.20 -18.88 7.86
C LEU A 16 3.44 -18.99 6.96
N GLY A 17 4.40 -18.07 7.08
CA GLY A 17 5.70 -18.15 6.41
C GLY A 17 5.84 -17.34 5.11
N ALA A 18 4.90 -16.45 4.77
CA ALA A 18 5.07 -15.57 3.62
C ALA A 18 6.25 -14.61 3.82
N GLY A 19 7.25 -14.69 2.93
CA GLY A 19 8.44 -13.82 2.96
C GLY A 19 8.13 -12.35 2.63
N LEU A 20 7.14 -12.11 1.77
CA LEU A 20 6.67 -10.78 1.40
C LEU A 20 5.15 -10.76 1.31
N VAL A 21 4.55 -9.69 1.80
CA VAL A 21 3.14 -9.35 1.62
C VAL A 21 3.06 -7.90 1.16
N VAL A 22 2.06 -7.59 0.34
CA VAL A 22 1.86 -6.25 -0.22
C VAL A 22 0.50 -5.74 0.21
N ALA A 23 0.44 -4.48 0.64
CA ALA A 23 -0.80 -3.81 1.00
C ALA A 23 -1.78 -3.73 -0.18
N GLU A 24 -3.01 -3.34 0.10
CA GLU A 24 -3.95 -2.98 -0.95
C GLU A 24 -3.44 -1.79 -1.77
N MET A 25 -3.90 -1.72 -3.02
CA MET A 25 -3.58 -0.62 -3.92
C MET A 25 -4.15 0.71 -3.42
N LEU A 26 -3.28 1.73 -3.39
CA LEU A 26 -3.58 3.13 -3.12
C LEU A 26 -3.61 3.92 -4.42
N THR A 27 -4.48 4.91 -4.50
CA THR A 27 -4.40 5.92 -5.57
C THR A 27 -3.23 6.87 -5.30
N SER A 28 -2.59 7.36 -6.35
CA SER A 28 -1.58 8.43 -6.28
C SER A 28 -2.17 9.77 -5.84
N ASP A 29 -3.49 9.96 -5.95
CA ASP A 29 -4.15 11.18 -5.48
C ASP A 29 -4.32 11.15 -3.96
N THR A 30 -3.37 11.79 -3.27
CA THR A 30 -3.27 11.83 -1.82
C THR A 30 -4.43 12.57 -1.15
N ARG A 31 -5.17 13.40 -1.89
CA ARG A 31 -6.38 14.09 -1.36
C ARG A 31 -7.46 13.09 -0.96
N LEU A 32 -7.48 11.91 -1.58
CA LEU A 32 -8.45 10.85 -1.33
C LEU A 32 -8.08 9.96 -0.14
N TRP A 33 -6.89 10.14 0.44
CA TRP A 33 -6.37 9.26 1.50
C TRP A 33 -7.08 9.44 2.84
N ASN A 34 -7.76 10.55 3.07
CA ASN A 34 -8.48 10.81 4.32
C ASN A 34 -9.79 10.00 4.47
N SER A 35 -10.22 9.31 3.42
CA SER A 35 -11.36 8.40 3.51
C SER A 35 -11.02 7.20 4.40
N ARG A 36 -12.00 6.71 5.18
CA ARG A 36 -11.86 5.49 6.00
C ARG A 36 -11.30 4.32 5.19
N LYS A 37 -11.78 4.15 3.96
CA LYS A 37 -11.32 3.10 3.03
C LYS A 37 -9.83 3.21 2.75
N SER A 38 -9.32 4.41 2.48
CA SER A 38 -7.89 4.59 2.17
C SER A 38 -7.01 4.47 3.40
N GLN A 39 -7.48 4.95 4.56
CA GLN A 39 -6.75 4.80 5.83
C GLN A 39 -6.47 3.34 6.20
N LEU A 40 -7.42 2.43 5.93
CA LEU A 40 -7.25 0.99 6.17
C LEU A 40 -6.27 0.31 5.19
N ARG A 41 -5.93 0.98 4.07
CA ARG A 41 -5.01 0.47 3.05
C ARG A 41 -3.58 0.97 3.24
N LEU A 42 -3.40 2.04 4.01
CA LEU A 42 -2.09 2.57 4.34
C LEU A 42 -1.31 1.59 5.21
N ILE A 43 0.01 1.80 5.28
CA ILE A 43 0.87 1.06 6.18
C ILE A 43 0.58 1.47 7.62
N HIS A 44 0.48 0.46 8.48
CA HIS A 44 0.40 0.64 9.92
C HIS A 44 1.74 0.30 10.59
N ALA A 45 2.10 1.07 11.62
CA ALA A 45 3.41 0.98 12.25
C ALA A 45 3.66 -0.37 12.95
N ASP A 46 2.60 -1.07 13.34
CA ASP A 46 2.59 -2.39 13.96
C ASP A 46 2.75 -3.55 12.95
N GLU A 47 2.77 -3.26 11.65
CA GLU A 47 3.08 -4.27 10.63
C GLU A 47 4.58 -4.64 10.61
N PRO A 48 4.93 -5.94 10.57
CA PRO A 48 6.31 -6.36 10.43
C PRO A 48 6.93 -5.97 9.08
N GLU A 49 8.21 -5.61 9.13
CA GLU A 49 9.02 -5.36 7.93
C GLU A 49 9.29 -6.66 7.14
N PRO A 50 9.50 -6.57 5.81
CA PRO A 50 9.43 -5.36 4.98
C PRO A 50 7.98 -4.95 4.65
N ARG A 51 7.61 -3.69 4.90
CA ARG A 51 6.29 -3.15 4.60
C ARG A 51 6.26 -2.67 3.15
N SER A 52 5.41 -3.29 2.34
CA SER A 52 5.27 -3.00 0.91
C SER A 52 3.90 -2.42 0.61
N VAL A 53 3.88 -1.31 -0.13
CA VAL A 53 2.67 -0.68 -0.65
C VAL A 53 2.64 -0.74 -2.16
N GLN A 54 1.44 -0.66 -2.71
CA GLN A 54 1.24 -0.51 -4.15
C GLN A 54 0.49 0.79 -4.42
N ILE A 55 1.04 1.64 -5.30
CA ILE A 55 0.40 2.89 -5.75
C ILE A 55 -0.01 2.78 -7.23
N ALA A 56 -1.07 3.49 -7.60
CA ALA A 56 -1.59 3.53 -8.96
C ALA A 56 -2.06 4.94 -9.34
N GLY A 57 -1.70 5.37 -10.54
CA GLY A 57 -2.03 6.70 -11.08
C GLY A 57 -1.36 6.94 -12.42
N THR A 58 -1.75 8.02 -13.10
CA THR A 58 -1.25 8.39 -14.44
C THR A 58 -0.35 9.62 -14.44
N GLU A 59 -0.43 10.44 -13.40
CA GLU A 59 0.30 11.71 -13.33
C GLU A 59 1.65 11.53 -12.61
N PRO A 60 2.81 11.75 -13.27
CA PRO A 60 4.12 11.49 -12.69
C PRO A 60 4.38 12.22 -11.36
N ASP A 61 3.98 13.49 -11.26
CA ASP A 61 4.18 14.28 -10.05
C ASP A 61 3.37 13.74 -8.86
N GLN A 62 2.14 13.28 -9.11
CA GLN A 62 1.32 12.65 -8.07
C GLN A 62 1.90 11.30 -7.66
N MET A 63 2.41 10.52 -8.62
CA MET A 63 3.07 9.24 -8.34
C MET A 63 4.31 9.45 -7.45
N ALA A 64 5.14 10.44 -7.77
CA ALA A 64 6.32 10.78 -6.98
C ALA A 64 5.95 11.23 -5.56
N GLN A 65 4.96 12.11 -5.43
CA GLN A 65 4.48 12.59 -4.13
C GLN A 65 3.90 11.45 -3.29
N ALA A 66 3.07 10.58 -3.88
CA ALA A 66 2.49 9.43 -3.19
C ALA A 66 3.58 8.47 -2.69
N ALA A 67 4.59 8.19 -3.52
CA ALA A 67 5.71 7.34 -3.15
C ALA A 67 6.49 7.91 -1.94
N GLN A 68 6.82 9.20 -1.96
CA GLN A 68 7.49 9.89 -0.85
C GLN A 68 6.68 9.77 0.45
N LEU A 69 5.37 10.05 0.38
CA LEU A 69 4.47 9.97 1.53
C LEU A 69 4.29 8.54 2.08
N CYS A 70 4.39 7.52 1.22
CA CYS A 70 4.41 6.13 1.65
C CYS A 70 5.71 5.78 2.39
N VAL A 71 6.85 6.25 1.90
CA VAL A 71 8.16 6.06 2.57
C VAL A 71 8.18 6.77 3.93
N GLU A 72 7.69 8.00 4.02
CA GLU A 72 7.54 8.73 5.29
C GLU A 72 6.65 8.00 6.31
N ARG A 73 5.67 7.23 5.83
CA ARG A 73 4.81 6.37 6.66
C ARG A 73 5.42 5.01 7.00
N GLY A 74 6.66 4.76 6.57
CA GLY A 74 7.41 3.56 6.91
C GLY A 74 7.30 2.42 5.91
N ALA A 75 6.89 2.67 4.67
CA ALA A 75 7.04 1.68 3.60
C ALA A 75 8.51 1.53 3.21
N GLN A 76 9.02 0.29 3.17
CA GLN A 76 10.36 -0.02 2.65
C GLN A 76 10.32 -0.35 1.15
N ILE A 77 9.15 -0.69 0.62
CA ILE A 77 8.94 -1.02 -0.79
C ILE A 77 7.72 -0.25 -1.30
N VAL A 78 7.90 0.46 -2.40
CA VAL A 78 6.81 1.10 -3.15
C VAL A 78 6.75 0.45 -4.53
N ASP A 79 5.68 -0.31 -4.76
CA ASP A 79 5.35 -0.95 -6.03
C ASP A 79 4.40 -0.07 -6.85
N ILE A 80 4.54 -0.09 -8.18
CA ILE A 80 3.65 0.65 -9.09
C ILE A 80 2.73 -0.33 -9.80
N ASN A 81 1.42 -0.19 -9.59
CA ASN A 81 0.46 -1.02 -10.29
C ASN A 81 0.37 -0.61 -11.77
N MET A 82 0.82 -1.48 -12.65
CA MET A 82 0.72 -1.34 -14.11
C MET A 82 -0.18 -2.43 -14.74
N GLY A 83 -1.03 -3.08 -13.95
CA GLY A 83 -1.78 -4.27 -14.36
C GLY A 83 -3.27 -4.24 -14.08
N CYS A 84 -3.78 -3.22 -13.38
CA CYS A 84 -5.20 -3.10 -13.09
C CYS A 84 -5.99 -2.70 -14.35
N PRO A 85 -6.98 -3.49 -14.81
CA PRO A 85 -7.79 -3.16 -15.98
C PRO A 85 -9.04 -2.33 -15.65
N ALA A 86 -9.23 -1.97 -14.37
CA ALA A 86 -10.46 -1.43 -13.82
C ALA A 86 -10.64 0.07 -14.03
#